data_AF-A0A813DD16-F1
#
_entry.id   AF-A0A813DD16-F1
#
_cell.length_a   1.000
_cell.length_b   1.000
_cell.length_c   1.000
_cell.angle_alpha   90.00
_cell.angle_beta   90.00
_cell.angle_gamma   90.00
#
_symmetry.space_group_name_H-M   'P 1'
#
loop_
_entity.id
_entity.type
_entity.pdbx_description
1 polymer ?
#
loop_
_entity_poly.entity_id
_entity_poly.type
_entity_poly.pdbx_seq_one_letter_code
_entity_poly.pdbx_strand_id
1 'polypeptide(L)'
;MTADTLYVEGSPALKKAKLSGPTGAMHDSMKPGLGDIMGSATVEPPVDLPSLDTFSPLQRTVLFANGNLQRILSSYHDSPVTVTVRFNRRKAHGSYEREVDLSVFGCIFAVCTSSVVLTTEECIRAIEVDGVGIGQLFRHLNIMPAFSLLQAGQLAAAAEESPTTSGPQALDSEARFWREYQLSGLGVQCTIREVLRSDLFELRPAISTEASQSSAVAQSSGFGDLMSGTVTSMLLPSGFSPKQRILITANGNVERLLSSYYNSPVTTCVMLNNRRSESDVYDRQIAMLVDGRQLMLAKSTIFLTDPAWQKICEDENVPVGSMFHRMGVLPTFTLHHAGVGPQYFWRVYQLKSSGMTCEINETFSIDVFTDADSRPEKPQLEGHGF
;
A
#
# COMPACT_ATOMS: atom_id res chain seq x y z
N MET A 1 17.09 -35.52 29.50
CA MET A 1 15.82 -34.80 29.28
C MET A 1 15.90 -34.24 27.87
N THR A 2 15.22 -34.92 26.96
CA THR A 2 15.36 -34.85 25.51
C THR A 2 14.52 -33.71 24.94
N ALA A 3 15.13 -32.91 24.07
CA ALA A 3 14.44 -31.98 23.19
C ALA A 3 14.27 -32.66 21.82
N ASP A 4 13.02 -32.98 21.48
CA ASP A 4 12.70 -33.63 20.21
C ASP A 4 12.89 -32.67 19.04
N THR A 5 13.75 -33.11 18.14
CA THR A 5 14.09 -32.45 16.88
C THR A 5 13.18 -33.05 15.81
N LEU A 6 12.15 -32.33 15.37
CA LEU A 6 11.36 -32.74 14.20
C LEU A 6 12.06 -32.25 12.93
N TYR A 7 12.94 -33.12 12.41
CA TYR A 7 13.33 -33.16 11.01
C TYR A 7 12.11 -33.54 10.17
N VAL A 8 11.82 -32.78 9.11
CA VAL A 8 10.98 -33.24 7.99
C VAL A 8 11.83 -33.17 6.73
N GLU A 9 12.29 -34.34 6.29
CA GLU A 9 12.97 -34.56 5.01
C GLU A 9 12.00 -34.45 3.82
N GLY A 10 12.56 -34.06 2.66
CA GLY A 10 12.10 -34.56 1.36
C GLY A 10 11.21 -33.64 0.55
N SER A 11 11.80 -32.67 -0.17
CA SER A 11 11.14 -32.03 -1.32
C SER A 11 11.61 -32.73 -2.61
N PRO A 12 10.74 -33.41 -3.37
CA PRO A 12 11.14 -34.02 -4.63
C PRO A 12 11.22 -32.96 -5.73
N ALA A 13 12.24 -33.10 -6.58
CA ALA A 13 12.52 -32.26 -7.73
C ALA A 13 11.28 -31.98 -8.60
N LEU A 14 10.95 -30.70 -8.79
CA LEU A 14 9.96 -30.26 -9.78
C LEU A 14 10.47 -30.59 -11.19
N LYS A 15 9.87 -31.63 -11.79
CA LYS A 15 9.94 -31.85 -13.23
C LYS A 15 9.22 -30.69 -13.95
N LYS A 16 9.87 -30.15 -14.99
CA LYS A 16 9.31 -29.13 -15.90
C LYS A 16 7.96 -29.60 -16.44
N ALA A 17 6.86 -29.01 -15.96
CA ALA A 17 5.54 -29.20 -16.54
C ALA A 17 5.41 -28.25 -17.75
N LYS A 18 5.15 -28.84 -18.92
CA LYS A 18 4.79 -28.13 -20.15
C LYS A 18 3.45 -27.42 -19.93
N LEU A 19 3.42 -26.09 -20.01
CA LEU A 19 2.18 -25.33 -20.09
C LEU A 19 1.56 -25.55 -21.48
N SER A 20 0.41 -26.22 -21.53
CA SER A 20 -0.52 -26.17 -22.65
C SER A 20 -1.77 -25.44 -22.18
N GLY A 21 -1.98 -24.21 -22.65
CA GLY A 21 -3.17 -23.42 -22.32
C GLY A 21 -4.36 -23.78 -23.21
N PRO A 22 -5.61 -23.74 -22.70
CA PRO A 22 -6.78 -23.60 -23.55
C PRO A 22 -7.08 -22.11 -23.78
N THR A 23 -7.18 -21.75 -25.05
CA THR A 23 -7.80 -20.51 -25.54
C THR A 23 -9.29 -20.51 -25.17
N GLY A 24 -9.71 -19.55 -24.34
CA GLY A 24 -11.11 -19.34 -23.95
C GLY A 24 -11.35 -17.87 -23.58
N ALA A 25 -12.48 -17.35 -24.05
CA ALA A 25 -12.79 -15.93 -24.24
C ALA A 25 -12.76 -15.03 -22.99
N MET A 26 -12.49 -13.74 -23.25
CA MET A 26 -12.51 -12.63 -22.30
C MET A 26 -13.87 -12.50 -21.61
N HIS A 27 -13.86 -12.52 -20.27
CA HIS A 27 -14.95 -11.99 -19.45
C HIS A 27 -14.37 -11.17 -18.29
N ASP A 28 -14.77 -9.90 -18.28
CA ASP A 28 -14.83 -8.86 -17.24
C ASP A 28 -13.96 -8.91 -15.95
N SER A 29 -13.02 -7.96 -15.91
CA SER A 29 -12.52 -7.09 -14.80
C SER A 29 -12.25 -7.56 -13.36
N MET A 30 -12.37 -8.83 -12.95
CA MET A 30 -11.95 -9.21 -11.58
C MET A 30 -10.47 -9.64 -11.50
N LYS A 31 -9.64 -8.83 -10.81
CA LYS A 31 -8.24 -9.21 -10.52
C LYS A 31 -8.19 -10.45 -9.61
N PRO A 32 -7.42 -11.49 -9.94
CA PRO A 32 -7.42 -12.75 -9.19
C PRO A 32 -6.63 -12.69 -7.86
N GLY A 33 -6.00 -11.57 -7.49
CA GLY A 33 -5.02 -11.49 -6.41
C GLY A 33 -5.42 -10.61 -5.22
N LEU A 34 -5.00 -11.00 -4.01
CA LEU A 34 -5.05 -10.18 -2.77
C LEU A 34 -3.98 -9.06 -2.78
N GLY A 35 -3.27 -8.89 -3.89
CA GLY A 35 -2.09 -8.04 -4.02
C GLY A 35 -2.40 -6.54 -3.97
N ASP A 36 -3.62 -6.15 -4.34
CA ASP A 36 -4.12 -4.79 -4.22
C ASP A 36 -5.62 -4.79 -3.86
N ILE A 37 -5.92 -4.94 -2.57
CA ILE A 37 -7.29 -5.02 -2.00
C ILE A 37 -8.10 -3.76 -2.33
N MET A 38 -7.39 -2.65 -2.52
CA MET A 38 -7.94 -1.32 -2.75
C MET A 38 -7.86 -0.89 -4.22
N GLY A 39 -7.43 -1.79 -5.10
CA GLY A 39 -7.36 -1.56 -6.54
C GLY A 39 -8.72 -1.74 -7.16
N SER A 40 -9.21 -0.74 -7.89
CA SER A 40 -10.14 -1.03 -8.98
C SER A 40 -9.38 -1.79 -10.07
N ALA A 41 -10.10 -2.65 -10.80
CA ALA A 41 -9.59 -3.23 -12.02
C ALA A 41 -9.00 -2.11 -12.90
N THR A 42 -7.77 -2.31 -13.38
CA THR A 42 -7.06 -1.41 -14.30
C THR A 42 -7.03 0.07 -13.88
N VAL A 43 -6.04 0.44 -13.05
CA VAL A 43 -5.59 1.84 -13.03
C VAL A 43 -4.74 2.04 -14.27
N GLU A 44 -5.40 2.28 -15.41
CA GLU A 44 -4.69 2.97 -16.50
C GLU A 44 -4.33 4.36 -15.96
N PRO A 45 -3.04 4.77 -16.04
CA PRO A 45 -2.67 6.11 -15.64
C PRO A 45 -3.49 7.10 -16.49
N PRO A 46 -4.07 8.15 -15.87
CA PRO A 46 -4.74 9.21 -16.62
C PRO A 46 -3.87 9.69 -17.78
N VAL A 47 -4.53 9.98 -18.91
CA VAL A 47 -3.93 10.34 -20.20
C VAL A 47 -3.00 11.57 -20.12
N ASP A 48 -3.07 12.36 -19.05
CA ASP A 48 -2.33 13.62 -18.85
C ASP A 48 -1.34 13.62 -17.67
N LEU A 49 -0.95 12.47 -17.12
CA LEU A 49 0.14 12.46 -16.13
C LEU A 49 1.47 12.82 -16.82
N PRO A 50 2.30 13.71 -16.23
CA PRO A 50 3.66 13.89 -16.73
C PRO A 50 4.35 12.53 -16.79
N SER A 51 5.24 12.35 -17.77
CA SER A 51 5.89 11.05 -17.97
C SER A 51 6.42 10.54 -16.63
N LEU A 52 5.88 9.39 -16.20
CA LEU A 52 6.26 8.74 -14.94
C LEU A 52 7.76 8.39 -14.90
N ASP A 53 8.42 8.44 -16.05
CA ASP A 53 9.86 8.24 -16.21
C ASP A 53 10.68 9.41 -15.62
N THR A 54 10.08 10.58 -15.41
CA THR A 54 10.71 11.73 -14.72
C THR A 54 10.81 11.55 -13.20
N PHE A 55 10.11 10.56 -12.64
CA PHE A 55 10.15 10.25 -11.22
C PHE A 55 11.04 9.04 -10.97
N SER A 56 11.75 9.04 -9.83
CA SER A 56 12.48 7.85 -9.40
C SER A 56 11.50 6.70 -9.10
N PRO A 57 11.96 5.43 -9.11
CA PRO A 57 11.10 4.29 -8.75
C PRO A 57 10.38 4.44 -7.41
N LEU A 58 11.08 4.97 -6.38
CA LEU A 58 10.48 5.20 -5.07
C LEU A 58 9.53 6.39 -5.05
N GLN A 59 9.80 7.44 -5.83
CA GLN A 59 8.85 8.55 -6.00
C GLN A 59 7.55 8.04 -6.64
N ARG A 60 7.61 7.17 -7.67
CA ARG A 60 6.41 6.55 -8.23
C ARG A 60 5.64 5.73 -7.20
N THR A 61 6.32 4.95 -6.36
CA THR A 61 5.68 4.22 -5.26
C THR A 61 4.88 5.15 -4.34
N VAL A 62 5.43 6.33 -4.04
CA VAL A 62 4.78 7.37 -3.24
C VAL A 62 3.63 8.03 -4.00
N LEU A 63 3.76 8.31 -5.30
CA LEU A 63 2.69 8.90 -6.11
C LEU A 63 1.42 8.03 -6.11
N PHE A 64 1.58 6.71 -6.16
CA PHE A 64 0.47 5.75 -6.18
C PHE A 64 0.04 5.25 -4.78
N ALA A 65 0.60 5.81 -3.70
CA ALA A 65 0.22 5.46 -2.33
C ALA A 65 -1.24 5.81 -2.02
N ASN A 66 -2.06 4.83 -1.66
CA ASN A 66 -3.52 4.94 -1.64
C ASN A 66 -4.10 5.13 -0.25
N GLY A 67 -3.53 6.08 0.49
CA GLY A 67 -3.81 6.29 1.91
C GLY A 67 -2.85 5.55 2.85
N ASN A 68 -1.84 4.88 2.30
CA ASN A 68 -0.78 4.18 3.03
C ASN A 68 0.57 4.94 3.04
N LEU A 69 0.60 6.21 2.61
CA LEU A 69 1.85 6.99 2.49
C LEU A 69 2.64 7.01 3.81
N GLN A 70 1.94 7.28 4.92
CA GLN A 70 2.54 7.32 6.25
C GLN A 70 3.18 5.99 6.63
N ARG A 71 2.55 4.86 6.26
CA ARG A 71 3.11 3.52 6.50
C ARG A 71 4.31 3.23 5.61
N ILE A 72 4.27 3.60 4.33
CA ILE A 72 5.42 3.44 3.42
C ILE A 72 6.62 4.15 4.03
N LEU A 73 6.45 5.41 4.45
CA LEU A 73 7.54 6.22 4.99
C LEU A 73 7.98 5.77 6.37
N SER A 74 7.04 5.42 7.26
CA SER A 74 7.39 4.92 8.59
C SER A 74 8.16 3.61 8.52
N SER A 75 7.78 2.73 7.59
CA SER A 75 8.44 1.45 7.37
C SER A 75 9.81 1.63 6.74
N TYR A 76 9.93 2.52 5.75
CA TYR A 76 11.20 2.81 5.11
C TYR A 76 12.22 3.35 6.13
N HIS A 77 11.83 4.34 6.92
CA HIS A 77 12.69 4.97 7.91
C HIS A 77 12.83 4.20 9.22
N ASP A 78 12.01 3.17 9.43
CA ASP A 78 11.89 2.48 10.72
C ASP A 78 11.63 3.46 11.88
N SER A 79 10.74 4.43 11.62
CA SER A 79 10.46 5.55 12.52
C SER A 79 9.01 6.00 12.36
N PRO A 80 8.34 6.45 13.43
CA PRO A 80 6.99 6.98 13.30
C PRO A 80 6.96 8.20 12.38
N VAL A 81 5.90 8.28 11.57
CA VAL A 81 5.50 9.51 10.88
C VAL A 81 4.49 10.24 11.77
N THR A 82 4.75 11.52 12.03
CA THR A 82 3.87 12.38 12.83
C THR A 82 3.05 13.28 11.92
N VAL A 83 1.76 13.44 12.26
CA VAL A 83 0.82 14.32 11.57
C VAL A 83 0.51 15.51 12.45
N THR A 84 0.86 16.71 12.00
CA THR A 84 0.53 17.96 12.70
C THR A 84 -0.58 18.65 11.94
N VAL A 85 -1.75 18.84 12.57
CA VAL A 85 -2.86 19.57 11.95
C VAL A 85 -2.57 21.06 11.98
N ARG A 86 -2.48 21.69 10.81
CA ARG A 86 -2.39 23.15 10.70
C ARG A 86 -3.76 23.79 10.85
N PHE A 87 -4.73 23.28 10.10
CA PHE A 87 -6.13 23.64 10.30
C PHE A 87 -7.06 22.50 9.89
N ASN A 88 -8.25 22.52 10.47
CA ASN A 88 -9.39 21.74 10.06
C ASN A 88 -10.63 22.65 10.17
N ARG A 89 -11.23 22.99 9.02
CA ARG A 89 -12.28 24.00 8.91
C ARG A 89 -13.51 23.39 8.25
N ARG A 90 -14.67 23.53 8.91
CA ARG A 90 -15.97 23.31 8.29
C ARG A 90 -16.29 24.46 7.33
N LYS A 91 -16.55 24.16 6.06
CA LYS A 91 -17.04 25.12 5.07
C LYS A 91 -18.56 25.23 5.08
N ALA A 92 -19.23 24.08 5.14
CA ALA A 92 -20.67 23.94 5.20
C ALA A 92 -21.00 22.59 5.88
N HIS A 93 -22.28 22.30 6.07
CA HIS A 93 -22.71 20.98 6.51
C HIS A 93 -22.23 19.91 5.51
N GLY A 94 -21.53 18.89 6.01
CA GLY A 94 -20.91 17.87 5.17
C GLY A 94 -19.74 18.33 4.29
N SER A 95 -19.19 19.55 4.48
CA SER A 95 -18.06 20.05 3.69
C SER A 95 -16.95 20.61 4.56
N TYR A 96 -15.72 20.12 4.36
CA TYR A 96 -14.55 20.46 5.18
C TYR A 96 -13.31 20.72 4.32
N GLU A 97 -12.42 21.55 4.87
CA GLU A 97 -11.04 21.70 4.40
C GLU A 97 -10.07 21.39 5.53
N ARG A 98 -8.95 20.77 5.18
CA ARG A 98 -7.92 20.42 6.15
C ARG A 98 -6.54 20.55 5.53
N GLU A 99 -5.61 21.08 6.31
CA GLU A 99 -4.19 21.09 6.00
C GLU A 99 -3.41 20.44 7.14
N VAL A 100 -2.46 19.59 6.78
CA VAL A 100 -1.58 18.92 7.74
C VAL A 100 -0.14 18.90 7.24
N ASP A 101 0.78 18.89 8.19
CA ASP A 101 2.18 18.53 7.95
C ASP A 101 2.41 17.06 8.30
N LEU A 102 3.13 16.36 7.43
CA LEU A 102 3.70 15.05 7.72
C LEU A 102 5.19 15.21 8.00
N SER A 103 5.64 14.64 9.10
CA SER A 103 7.05 14.69 9.51
C SER A 103 7.58 13.33 9.92
N VAL A 104 8.88 13.13 9.71
CA VAL A 104 9.66 11.99 10.23
C VAL A 104 10.96 12.56 10.76
N PHE A 105 11.44 12.04 11.90
CA PHE A 105 12.63 12.58 12.56
C PHE A 105 12.55 14.09 12.92
N GLY A 106 11.34 14.62 13.09
CA GLY A 106 11.11 16.05 13.29
C GLY A 106 11.25 16.91 12.02
N CYS A 107 11.58 16.32 10.88
CA CYS A 107 11.65 17.01 9.59
C CYS A 107 10.31 16.88 8.85
N ILE A 108 9.71 18.01 8.46
CA ILE A 108 8.49 18.03 7.63
C ILE A 108 8.86 17.60 6.21
N PHE A 109 8.32 16.47 5.77
CA PHE A 109 8.56 15.95 4.43
C PHE A 109 7.40 16.15 3.46
N ALA A 110 6.18 16.39 3.97
CA ALA A 110 5.03 16.68 3.13
C ALA A 110 4.07 17.68 3.78
N VAL A 111 3.47 18.52 2.95
CA VAL A 111 2.32 19.36 3.29
C VAL A 111 1.12 18.84 2.49
N CYS A 112 0.04 18.50 3.17
CA CYS A 112 -1.14 17.89 2.56
C CYS A 112 -2.36 18.79 2.77
N THR A 113 -2.97 19.25 1.69
CA THR A 113 -4.25 19.95 1.70
C THR A 113 -5.35 19.03 1.19
N SER A 114 -6.54 19.12 1.78
CA SER A 114 -7.66 18.25 1.44
C SER A 114 -8.98 19.00 1.50
N SER A 115 -9.86 18.70 0.55
CA SER A 115 -11.27 19.06 0.58
C SER A 115 -12.10 17.79 0.70
N VAL A 116 -13.00 17.75 1.68
CA VAL A 116 -13.81 16.59 2.00
C VAL A 116 -15.28 16.95 1.88
N VAL A 117 -16.01 16.11 1.14
CA VAL A 117 -17.45 16.20 0.94
C VAL A 117 -18.08 14.91 1.45
N LEU A 118 -19.02 15.04 2.37
CA LEU A 118 -19.80 13.96 2.97
C LEU A 118 -21.25 14.11 2.54
N THR A 119 -21.86 13.02 2.07
CA THR A 119 -23.23 13.04 1.55
C THR A 119 -24.21 12.23 2.38
N THR A 120 -23.74 11.45 3.35
CA THR A 120 -24.60 10.69 4.26
C THR A 120 -24.57 11.24 5.67
N GLU A 121 -25.72 11.28 6.33
CA GLU A 121 -25.85 11.75 7.72
C GLU A 121 -24.99 10.94 8.69
N GLU A 122 -24.76 9.66 8.41
CA GLU A 122 -23.87 8.82 9.22
C GLU A 122 -22.42 9.34 9.17
N CYS A 123 -21.91 9.67 7.98
CA CYS A 123 -20.58 10.24 7.82
C CYS A 123 -20.48 11.62 8.49
N ILE A 124 -21.50 12.44 8.33
CA ILE A 124 -21.50 13.81 8.88
C ILE A 124 -21.55 13.77 10.40
N ARG A 125 -22.42 12.94 11.00
CA ARG A 125 -22.52 12.78 12.45
C ARG A 125 -21.22 12.26 13.06
N ALA A 126 -20.54 11.32 12.39
CA ALA A 126 -19.26 10.80 12.86
C ALA A 126 -18.24 11.94 13.11
N ILE A 127 -18.21 12.94 12.24
CA ILE A 127 -17.30 14.09 12.39
C ILE A 127 -17.87 15.16 13.32
N GLU A 128 -19.11 15.58 13.11
CA GLU A 128 -19.68 16.76 13.77
C GLU A 128 -20.12 16.47 15.22
N VAL A 129 -20.43 15.22 15.54
CA VAL A 129 -20.94 14.80 16.85
C VAL A 129 -19.98 13.85 17.54
N ASP A 130 -19.53 12.80 16.85
CA ASP A 130 -18.75 11.73 17.47
C ASP A 130 -17.25 12.09 17.56
N GLY A 131 -16.83 13.22 16.99
CA GLY A 131 -15.46 13.73 17.04
C GLY A 131 -14.45 12.90 16.24
N VAL A 132 -14.92 12.09 15.29
CA VAL A 132 -14.07 11.27 14.42
C VAL A 132 -13.23 12.17 13.52
N GLY A 133 -11.91 11.99 13.55
CA GLY A 133 -11.01 12.69 12.65
C GLY A 133 -11.29 12.36 11.18
N ILE A 134 -11.28 13.38 10.30
CA ILE A 134 -11.73 13.32 8.90
C ILE A 134 -11.26 12.10 8.10
N GLY A 135 -10.05 11.60 8.30
CA GLY A 135 -9.59 10.41 7.56
C GLY A 135 -9.18 9.26 8.46
N GLN A 136 -9.77 9.23 9.65
CA GLN A 136 -10.16 7.96 10.25
C GLN A 136 -11.53 7.51 9.74
N LEU A 137 -12.28 8.34 9.00
CA LEU A 137 -13.66 8.06 8.59
C LEU A 137 -13.83 6.76 7.81
N PHE A 138 -13.00 6.52 6.78
CA PHE A 138 -13.05 5.27 6.01
C PHE A 138 -12.89 4.04 6.89
N ARG A 139 -11.94 4.05 7.83
CA ARG A 139 -11.71 2.93 8.73
C ARG A 139 -12.81 2.81 9.79
N HIS A 140 -13.22 3.95 10.36
CA HIS A 140 -14.23 4.02 11.42
C HIS A 140 -15.58 3.46 10.95
N LEU A 141 -15.97 3.79 9.71
CA LEU A 141 -17.21 3.31 9.09
C LEU A 141 -17.01 2.07 8.22
N ASN A 142 -15.82 1.48 8.22
CA ASN A 142 -15.45 0.32 7.39
C ASN A 142 -15.80 0.50 5.89
N ILE A 143 -15.65 1.72 5.38
CA ILE A 143 -15.84 2.06 3.97
C ILE A 143 -14.56 1.70 3.23
N MET A 144 -14.64 0.91 2.17
CA MET A 144 -13.52 0.66 1.26
C MET A 144 -13.33 1.86 0.31
N PRO A 145 -12.22 2.62 0.43
CA PRO A 145 -11.94 3.69 -0.53
C PRO A 145 -11.52 3.16 -1.90
N ALA A 146 -12.03 3.81 -2.94
CA ALA A 146 -11.45 3.84 -4.27
C ALA A 146 -10.42 4.97 -4.35
N PHE A 147 -9.28 4.71 -4.98
CA PHE A 147 -8.21 5.68 -5.20
C PHE A 147 -8.10 6.01 -6.68
N SER A 148 -8.00 7.30 -7.01
CA SER A 148 -7.69 7.78 -8.35
C SER A 148 -6.61 8.86 -8.27
N LEU A 149 -5.46 8.62 -8.88
CA LEU A 149 -4.43 9.65 -9.06
C LEU A 149 -4.92 10.58 -10.18
N LEU A 150 -5.13 11.85 -9.86
CA LEU A 150 -5.65 12.84 -10.81
C LEU A 150 -4.50 13.50 -11.58
N GLN A 151 -3.50 13.99 -10.84
CA GLN A 151 -2.36 14.70 -11.39
C GLN A 151 -1.11 14.47 -10.53
N ALA A 152 0.05 14.66 -11.13
CA ALA A 152 1.34 14.70 -10.43
C ALA A 152 2.26 15.68 -11.13
N GLY A 153 3.35 16.10 -10.47
CA GLY A 153 4.34 16.94 -11.10
C GLY A 153 5.57 17.18 -10.23
N GLN A 154 6.61 17.74 -10.85
CA GLN A 154 7.81 18.24 -10.16
C GLN A 154 7.63 19.75 -9.91
N LEU A 155 8.15 20.23 -8.80
CA LEU A 155 8.34 21.65 -8.50
C LEU A 155 9.84 21.90 -8.54
N ALA A 156 10.29 22.71 -9.51
CA ALA A 156 11.67 23.13 -9.55
C ALA A 156 12.04 23.81 -8.23
N ALA A 157 13.27 23.55 -7.77
CA ALA A 157 13.90 24.41 -6.77
C ALA A 157 13.79 25.85 -7.27
N ALA A 158 13.23 26.75 -6.45
CA ALA A 158 13.23 28.16 -6.79
C ALA A 158 14.69 28.56 -7.04
N ALA A 159 15.03 28.89 -8.29
CA ALA A 159 16.33 29.47 -8.60
C ALA A 159 16.49 30.70 -7.70
N GLU A 160 17.60 30.78 -6.97
CA GLU A 160 17.85 31.84 -6.00
C GLU A 160 17.72 33.23 -6.65
N GLU A 161 16.55 33.84 -6.55
CA GLU A 161 16.40 35.29 -6.72
C GLU A 161 16.63 35.93 -5.36
N SER A 162 17.81 36.56 -5.24
CA SER A 162 18.33 37.50 -4.23
C SER A 162 17.50 37.83 -2.97
N PRO A 163 18.15 37.99 -1.80
CA PRO A 163 17.49 38.08 -0.51
C PRO A 163 16.91 39.48 -0.26
N THR A 164 15.59 39.61 -0.25
CA THR A 164 14.97 40.73 0.46
C THR A 164 13.70 40.31 1.21
N THR A 165 13.72 40.64 2.49
CA THR A 165 12.61 40.77 3.46
C THR A 165 12.13 39.51 4.18
N SER A 166 12.44 39.51 5.48
CA SER A 166 12.07 38.62 6.55
C SER A 166 10.56 38.31 6.64
N GLY A 167 10.20 37.09 6.27
CA GLY A 167 8.97 36.38 6.66
C GLY A 167 9.31 35.07 7.38
N PRO A 168 8.37 34.46 8.11
CA PRO A 168 8.63 33.30 8.96
C PRO A 168 9.04 32.08 8.12
N GLN A 169 10.27 31.61 8.33
CA GLN A 169 10.91 30.39 7.82
C GLN A 169 10.37 29.88 6.47
N ALA A 170 10.98 30.42 5.41
CA ALA A 170 10.94 29.81 4.09
C ALA A 170 11.30 28.32 4.21
N LEU A 171 10.38 27.45 3.79
CA LEU A 171 10.74 26.09 3.37
C LEU A 171 11.84 26.26 2.31
N ASP A 172 13.05 25.79 2.62
CA ASP A 172 14.25 25.90 1.78
C ASP A 172 13.99 25.59 0.30
N SER A 173 14.86 26.11 -0.57
CA SER A 173 14.91 25.98 -2.04
C SER A 173 15.05 24.54 -2.55
N GLU A 174 14.62 23.55 -1.78
CA GLU A 174 14.70 22.14 -2.09
C GLU A 174 13.70 21.76 -3.19
N ALA A 175 14.19 20.94 -4.12
CA ALA A 175 13.34 20.33 -5.14
C ALA A 175 12.20 19.57 -4.47
N ARG A 176 10.98 19.74 -4.99
CA ARG A 176 9.77 19.08 -4.49
C ARG A 176 9.06 18.38 -5.63
N PHE A 177 8.19 17.44 -5.28
CA PHE A 177 7.22 16.92 -6.20
C PHE A 177 5.85 16.91 -5.54
N TRP A 178 4.81 16.73 -6.32
CA TRP A 178 3.45 16.76 -5.82
C TRP A 178 2.57 15.74 -6.52
N ARG A 179 1.49 15.42 -5.84
CA ARG A 179 0.38 14.63 -6.38
C ARG A 179 -0.94 15.23 -5.94
N GLU A 180 -1.93 15.06 -6.79
CA GLU A 180 -3.32 15.33 -6.52
C GLU A 180 -4.11 14.08 -6.83
N TYR A 181 -4.92 13.63 -5.88
CA TYR A 181 -5.65 12.40 -5.99
C TYR A 181 -6.99 12.48 -5.28
N GLN A 182 -7.88 11.57 -5.64
CA GLN A 182 -9.17 11.41 -5.02
C GLN A 182 -9.22 10.09 -4.25
N LEU A 183 -9.78 10.16 -3.04
CA LEU A 183 -10.31 8.99 -2.32
C LEU A 183 -11.82 9.11 -2.29
N SER A 184 -12.54 8.10 -2.74
CA SER A 184 -14.00 8.06 -2.71
C SER A 184 -14.51 6.76 -2.12
N GLY A 185 -15.69 6.80 -1.54
CA GLY A 185 -16.38 5.64 -0.99
C GLY A 185 -17.83 5.98 -0.68
N LEU A 186 -18.55 5.05 -0.09
CA LEU A 186 -19.96 5.26 0.25
C LEU A 186 -20.13 6.49 1.16
N GLY A 187 -20.70 7.56 0.62
CA GLY A 187 -20.96 8.80 1.36
C GLY A 187 -19.76 9.73 1.58
N VAL A 188 -18.58 9.40 1.05
CA VAL A 188 -17.33 10.14 1.30
C VAL A 188 -16.60 10.41 -0.01
N GLN A 189 -16.23 11.66 -0.22
CA GLN A 189 -15.33 12.07 -1.29
C GLN A 189 -14.27 13.04 -0.76
N CYS A 190 -13.00 12.72 -0.98
CA CYS A 190 -11.86 13.52 -0.58
C CYS A 190 -11.00 13.82 -1.81
N THR A 191 -10.77 15.10 -2.10
CA THR A 191 -9.72 15.53 -3.03
C THR A 191 -8.53 15.98 -2.21
N ILE A 192 -7.36 15.41 -2.47
CA ILE A 192 -6.16 15.59 -1.65
C ILE A 192 -5.00 16.01 -2.55
N ARG A 193 -4.32 17.08 -2.18
CA ARG A 193 -3.08 17.54 -2.79
C ARG A 193 -1.95 17.43 -1.78
N GLU A 194 -0.89 16.74 -2.15
CA GLU A 194 0.30 16.56 -1.31
C GLU A 194 1.52 17.11 -2.02
N VAL A 195 2.28 17.95 -1.33
CA VAL A 195 3.57 18.48 -1.80
C VAL A 195 4.66 17.87 -0.94
N LEU A 196 5.55 17.10 -1.58
CA LEU A 196 6.55 16.27 -0.93
C LEU A 196 7.97 16.75 -1.24
N ARG A 197 8.88 16.59 -0.28
CA ARG A 197 10.31 16.75 -0.50
C ARG A 197 10.84 15.70 -1.47
N SER A 198 11.74 16.08 -2.37
CA SER A 198 12.33 15.11 -3.31
C SER A 198 13.29 14.13 -2.64
N ASP A 199 13.89 14.53 -1.52
CA ASP A 199 14.86 13.76 -0.73
C ASP A 199 14.20 13.00 0.45
N LEU A 200 12.89 12.73 0.36
CA LEU A 200 12.12 12.17 1.48
C LEU A 200 12.62 10.79 1.95
N PHE A 201 13.36 10.06 1.10
CA PHE A 201 13.95 8.75 1.43
C PHE A 201 15.38 8.86 1.98
N GLU A 202 16.00 10.04 1.86
CA GLU A 202 17.36 10.33 2.29
C GLU A 202 17.39 10.98 3.68
N LEU A 203 16.22 11.36 4.21
CA LEU A 203 16.07 11.96 5.54
C LEU A 203 16.72 11.10 6.63
N ARG A 204 17.36 11.77 7.60
CA ARG A 204 18.05 11.15 8.74
C ARG A 204 17.56 11.76 10.05
N PRO A 205 17.63 11.01 11.17
CA PRO A 205 17.54 11.60 12.49
C PRO A 205 18.52 12.77 12.61
N ALA A 206 18.04 13.91 13.12
CA ALA A 206 18.97 14.93 13.59
C ALA A 206 19.88 14.28 14.64
N ILE A 207 21.20 14.46 14.51
CA ILE A 207 22.16 14.00 15.50
C ILE A 207 21.89 14.82 16.76
N SER A 208 21.04 14.31 17.65
CA SER A 208 20.90 14.86 18.98
C SER A 208 22.16 14.48 19.76
N THR A 209 23.00 15.47 20.05
CA THR A 209 23.92 15.39 21.20
C THR A 209 23.11 14.90 22.40
N GLU A 210 23.54 13.78 22.99
CA GLU A 210 22.87 13.05 24.05
C GLU A 210 22.41 13.97 25.20
N ALA A 211 21.14 14.35 25.20
CA ALA A 211 20.39 14.71 26.40
C ALA A 211 18.90 14.79 26.06
N SER A 212 18.08 14.08 26.82
CA SER A 212 16.61 14.18 26.86
C SER A 212 15.83 13.26 25.90
N GLN A 213 16.03 11.95 26.03
CA GLN A 213 14.91 11.02 25.81
C GLN A 213 14.14 10.87 27.13
N SER A 214 13.12 11.71 27.31
CA SER A 214 12.02 11.43 28.23
C SER A 214 10.71 11.51 27.47
N SER A 215 10.15 10.32 27.22
CA SER A 215 8.74 9.98 27.30
C SER A 215 7.74 11.11 27.03
N ALA A 216 7.31 11.22 25.78
CA ALA A 216 6.00 11.78 25.45
C ALA A 216 5.23 10.80 24.57
N VAL A 217 4.59 9.81 25.22
CA VAL A 217 3.41 9.17 24.64
C VAL A 217 2.30 10.21 24.70
N ALA A 218 2.35 11.17 23.78
CA ALA A 218 1.19 12.02 23.52
C ALA A 218 0.17 11.14 22.82
N GLN A 219 -1.00 10.96 23.44
CA GLN A 219 -2.22 10.52 22.78
C GLN A 219 -2.56 11.55 21.70
N SER A 220 -1.90 11.45 20.55
CA SER A 220 -2.32 12.18 19.37
C SER A 220 -3.56 11.47 18.83
N SER A 221 -4.60 12.22 18.52
CA SER A 221 -5.67 11.84 17.60
C SER A 221 -5.13 11.71 16.16
N GLY A 222 -3.93 11.14 16.05
CA GLY A 222 -3.12 10.99 14.86
C GLY A 222 -3.75 9.97 13.94
N PHE A 223 -3.71 10.29 12.65
CA PHE A 223 -4.01 9.31 11.64
C PHE A 223 -3.04 8.14 11.81
N GLY A 224 -3.59 6.95 12.09
CA GLY A 224 -2.98 5.73 11.61
C GLY A 224 -3.12 5.67 10.08
N ASP A 225 -2.39 4.75 9.46
CA ASP A 225 -2.62 4.33 8.08
C ASP A 225 -4.14 4.19 7.84
N LEU A 226 -4.65 4.58 6.65
CA LEU A 226 -6.06 4.39 6.29
C LEU A 226 -6.57 2.95 6.58
N MET A 227 -5.63 2.01 6.67
CA MET A 227 -5.79 0.59 6.89
C MET A 227 -5.19 0.07 8.22
N SER A 228 -4.69 0.90 9.14
CA SER A 228 -4.51 0.54 10.57
C SER A 228 -4.81 1.68 11.52
N GLY A 229 -5.38 1.35 12.68
CA GLY A 229 -5.54 2.33 13.76
C GLY A 229 -4.20 2.96 14.18
N THR A 230 -4.27 4.23 14.60
CA THR A 230 -3.37 5.15 15.34
C THR A 230 -1.84 4.93 15.46
N VAL A 231 -1.31 3.73 15.23
CA VAL A 231 0.12 3.41 15.25
C VAL A 231 0.55 3.02 13.84
N THR A 232 1.41 3.84 13.23
CA THR A 232 1.97 3.63 11.89
C THR A 232 3.29 2.87 11.90
N SER A 233 3.87 2.60 13.08
CA SER A 233 5.14 1.90 13.23
C SER A 233 4.95 0.48 13.76
N MET A 234 5.68 -0.45 13.16
CA MET A 234 5.79 -1.83 13.61
C MET A 234 7.28 -2.10 13.78
N LEU A 235 7.68 -2.56 14.97
CA LEU A 235 9.06 -2.95 15.19
C LEU A 235 9.36 -4.20 14.37
N LEU A 236 10.19 -4.05 13.35
CA LEU A 236 10.66 -5.18 12.55
C LEU A 236 11.98 -5.70 13.13
N PRO A 237 12.27 -7.01 13.01
CA PRO A 237 13.59 -7.53 13.31
C PRO A 237 14.67 -6.76 12.53
N SER A 238 15.85 -6.61 13.12
CA SER A 238 17.00 -6.03 12.42
C SER A 238 17.36 -6.88 11.17
N GLY A 239 17.92 -6.23 10.15
CA GLY A 239 18.46 -6.93 8.97
C GLY A 239 17.66 -6.74 7.67
N PHE A 240 16.48 -6.13 7.74
CA PHE A 240 15.78 -5.67 6.54
C PHE A 240 16.36 -4.34 6.04
N SER A 241 16.54 -4.21 4.72
CA SER A 241 16.80 -2.92 4.10
C SER A 241 15.55 -2.02 4.15
N PRO A 242 15.69 -0.68 4.03
CA PRO A 242 14.55 0.24 3.97
C PRO A 242 13.48 -0.15 2.94
N LYS A 243 13.88 -0.55 1.73
CA LYS A 243 12.95 -0.99 0.69
C LYS A 243 12.25 -2.31 1.08
N GLN A 244 12.96 -3.26 1.68
CA GLN A 244 12.36 -4.53 2.14
C GLN A 244 11.30 -4.29 3.22
N ARG A 245 11.51 -3.35 4.14
CA ARG A 245 10.53 -3.01 5.16
C ARG A 245 9.20 -2.54 4.58
N ILE A 246 9.21 -1.79 3.47
CA ILE A 246 7.98 -1.41 2.74
C ILE A 246 7.16 -2.66 2.35
N LEU A 247 7.81 -3.71 1.82
CA LEU A 247 7.11 -4.93 1.41
C LEU A 247 6.70 -5.78 2.60
N ILE A 248 7.48 -5.81 3.68
CA ILE A 248 7.13 -6.55 4.89
C ILE A 248 5.86 -5.97 5.54
N THR A 249 5.67 -4.66 5.53
CA THR A 249 4.50 -4.01 6.14
C THR A 249 3.34 -3.77 5.17
N ALA A 250 3.50 -4.10 3.88
CA ALA A 250 2.50 -3.91 2.84
C ALA A 250 1.18 -4.65 3.14
N ASN A 251 0.09 -3.94 3.36
CA ASN A 251 -1.15 -4.51 3.88
C ASN A 251 -2.17 -4.84 2.77
N GLY A 252 -1.74 -5.64 1.80
CA GLY A 252 -2.56 -5.97 0.62
C GLY A 252 -2.48 -4.93 -0.49
N ASN A 253 -1.31 -4.33 -0.69
CA ASN A 253 -0.99 -3.38 -1.76
C ASN A 253 0.36 -3.69 -2.44
N VAL A 254 0.92 -4.89 -2.24
CA VAL A 254 2.18 -5.33 -2.85
C VAL A 254 2.15 -5.19 -4.38
N GLU A 255 1.04 -5.56 -5.03
CA GLU A 255 0.91 -5.46 -6.49
C GLU A 255 1.04 -4.01 -6.95
N ARG A 256 0.40 -3.07 -6.24
CA ARG A 256 0.51 -1.64 -6.54
C ARG A 256 1.91 -1.09 -6.29
N LEU A 257 2.53 -1.48 -5.17
CA LEU A 257 3.90 -1.08 -4.83
C LEU A 257 4.89 -1.51 -5.92
N LEU A 258 4.80 -2.77 -6.37
CA LEU A 258 5.69 -3.30 -7.42
C LEU A 258 5.38 -2.68 -8.79
N SER A 259 4.09 -2.59 -9.16
CA SER A 259 3.68 -2.00 -10.45
C SER A 259 4.16 -0.55 -10.59
N SER A 260 3.95 0.26 -9.55
CA SER A 260 4.40 1.66 -9.52
C SER A 260 5.93 1.79 -9.49
N TYR A 261 6.63 0.96 -8.70
CA TYR A 261 8.08 0.98 -8.65
C TYR A 261 8.70 0.70 -10.03
N TYR A 262 8.22 -0.34 -10.70
CA TYR A 262 8.75 -0.76 -12.01
C TYR A 262 8.19 0.05 -13.19
N ASN A 263 7.13 0.84 -12.99
CA ASN A 263 6.34 1.44 -14.06
C ASN A 263 5.94 0.38 -15.11
N SER A 264 5.48 -0.78 -14.64
CA SER A 264 5.15 -1.92 -15.49
C SER A 264 4.04 -2.76 -14.85
N PRO A 265 3.12 -3.36 -15.63
CA PRO A 265 2.09 -4.24 -15.09
C PRO A 265 2.67 -5.40 -14.28
N VAL A 266 2.05 -5.69 -13.14
CA VAL A 266 2.29 -6.92 -12.38
C VAL A 266 1.33 -7.99 -12.87
N THR A 267 1.87 -9.14 -13.27
CA THR A 267 1.09 -10.33 -13.61
C THR A 267 1.01 -11.24 -12.40
N THR A 268 -0.20 -11.59 -11.98
CA THR A 268 -0.43 -12.59 -10.91
C THR A 268 -0.80 -13.93 -11.53
N CYS A 269 0.06 -14.93 -11.38
CA CYS A 269 -0.18 -16.30 -11.85
C CYS A 269 -0.70 -17.17 -10.70
N VAL A 270 -1.94 -17.65 -10.81
CA VAL A 270 -2.53 -18.60 -9.85
C VAL A 270 -2.01 -19.99 -10.15
N MET A 271 -1.22 -20.54 -9.23
CA MET A 271 -0.60 -21.87 -9.36
C MET A 271 -1.45 -22.97 -8.69
N LEU A 272 -2.16 -22.60 -7.61
CA LEU A 272 -3.06 -23.48 -6.88
C LEU A 272 -4.26 -22.66 -6.39
N ASN A 273 -5.45 -23.23 -6.51
CA ASN A 273 -6.66 -22.73 -5.86
C ASN A 273 -7.58 -23.91 -5.61
N ASN A 274 -7.45 -24.54 -4.43
CA ASN A 274 -8.12 -25.78 -4.11
C ASN A 274 -8.94 -25.65 -2.82
N ARG A 275 -10.17 -26.15 -2.83
CA ARG A 275 -10.98 -26.30 -1.62
C ARG A 275 -10.55 -27.58 -0.89
N ARG A 276 -10.33 -27.50 0.42
CA ARG A 276 -10.13 -28.70 1.26
C ARG A 276 -11.49 -29.39 1.42
N SER A 277 -11.55 -30.70 1.13
CA SER A 277 -12.79 -31.49 1.12
C SER A 277 -13.67 -31.24 2.34
N GLU A 278 -14.97 -31.03 2.12
CA GLU A 278 -16.01 -30.83 3.16
C GLU A 278 -15.79 -29.64 4.11
N SER A 279 -14.90 -28.72 3.77
CA SER A 279 -14.63 -27.54 4.59
C SER A 279 -14.70 -26.26 3.76
N ASP A 280 -15.01 -25.15 4.42
CA ASP A 280 -15.01 -23.80 3.83
C ASP A 280 -13.61 -23.19 3.85
N VAL A 281 -12.61 -24.05 3.60
CA VAL A 281 -11.19 -23.74 3.65
C VAL A 281 -10.58 -23.92 2.27
N TYR A 282 -9.87 -22.90 1.82
CA TYR A 282 -9.24 -22.84 0.51
C TYR A 282 -7.73 -22.70 0.66
N ASP A 283 -6.98 -23.55 -0.04
CA ASP A 283 -5.53 -23.39 -0.21
C ASP A 283 -5.24 -22.74 -1.55
N ARG A 284 -4.45 -21.68 -1.51
CA ARG A 284 -4.13 -20.88 -2.68
C ARG A 284 -2.64 -20.62 -2.79
N GLN A 285 -2.11 -20.68 -4.00
CA GLN A 285 -0.72 -20.31 -4.28
C GLN A 285 -0.65 -19.40 -5.51
N ILE A 286 0.14 -18.32 -5.41
CA ILE A 286 0.44 -17.44 -6.54
C ILE A 286 1.92 -17.16 -6.67
N ALA A 287 2.30 -16.82 -7.90
CA ALA A 287 3.47 -16.03 -8.21
C ALA A 287 3.05 -14.63 -8.69
N MET A 288 3.79 -13.59 -8.28
CA MET A 288 3.73 -12.27 -8.91
C MET A 288 4.96 -12.07 -9.78
N LEU A 289 4.73 -11.61 -11.01
CA LEU A 289 5.75 -11.37 -12.01
C LEU A 289 5.69 -9.93 -12.51
N VAL A 290 6.85 -9.36 -12.80
CA VAL A 290 7.00 -8.10 -13.54
C VAL A 290 7.92 -8.37 -14.70
N ASP A 291 7.51 -7.98 -15.91
CA ASP A 291 8.27 -8.22 -17.16
C ASP A 291 8.73 -9.70 -17.30
N GLY A 292 7.87 -10.65 -16.89
CA GLY A 292 8.16 -12.09 -16.94
C GLY A 292 9.08 -12.62 -15.84
N ARG A 293 9.65 -11.75 -14.98
CA ARG A 293 10.47 -12.16 -13.83
C ARG A 293 9.62 -12.34 -12.58
N GLN A 294 9.73 -13.51 -11.94
CA GLN A 294 9.07 -13.78 -10.66
C GLN A 294 9.73 -12.98 -9.53
N LEU A 295 8.92 -12.20 -8.82
CA LEU A 295 9.37 -11.34 -7.72
C LEU A 295 8.88 -11.80 -6.35
N MET A 296 7.71 -12.44 -6.29
CA MET A 296 7.09 -12.89 -5.06
C MET A 296 6.34 -14.21 -5.27
N LEU A 297 6.35 -15.08 -4.26
CA LEU A 297 5.46 -16.23 -4.12
C LEU A 297 4.63 -16.08 -2.85
N ALA A 298 3.31 -16.32 -2.95
CA ALA A 298 2.43 -16.35 -1.80
C ALA A 298 1.75 -17.71 -1.70
N LYS A 299 1.67 -18.24 -0.48
CA LYS A 299 0.80 -19.35 -0.11
C LYS A 299 -0.21 -18.84 0.90
N SER A 300 -1.47 -19.18 0.72
CA SER A 300 -2.55 -18.73 1.57
C SER A 300 -3.45 -19.89 1.94
N THR A 301 -3.89 -19.93 3.21
CA THR A 301 -5.02 -20.72 3.65
C THR A 301 -6.14 -19.75 4.04
N ILE A 302 -7.30 -19.92 3.42
CA ILE A 302 -8.41 -18.96 3.50
C ILE A 302 -9.60 -19.68 4.11
N PHE A 303 -10.17 -19.10 5.16
CA PHE A 303 -11.29 -19.63 5.91
C PHE A 303 -12.49 -18.72 5.66
N LEU A 304 -13.56 -19.27 5.07
CA LEU A 304 -14.84 -18.59 4.91
C LEU A 304 -15.74 -18.98 6.07
N THR A 305 -15.86 -18.09 7.05
CA THR A 305 -16.59 -18.37 8.30
C THR A 305 -18.05 -17.95 8.26
N ASP A 306 -18.47 -17.30 7.18
CA ASP A 306 -19.83 -16.77 6.99
C ASP A 306 -20.44 -17.34 5.69
N PRO A 307 -21.65 -17.93 5.76
CA PRO A 307 -22.35 -18.47 4.59
C PRO A 307 -22.52 -17.49 3.43
N ALA A 308 -22.64 -16.18 3.69
CA ALA A 308 -22.75 -15.17 2.64
C ALA A 308 -21.48 -15.10 1.77
N TRP A 309 -20.31 -15.24 2.39
CA TRP A 309 -19.02 -15.25 1.69
C TRP A 309 -18.83 -16.53 0.89
N GLN A 310 -19.27 -17.66 1.44
CA GLN A 310 -19.26 -18.97 0.76
C GLN A 310 -20.13 -18.93 -0.49
N LYS A 311 -21.36 -18.43 -0.35
CA LYS A 311 -22.30 -18.28 -1.46
C LYS A 311 -21.71 -17.45 -2.61
N ILE A 312 -21.09 -16.32 -2.30
CA ILE A 312 -20.47 -15.46 -3.33
C ILE A 312 -19.27 -16.15 -4.00
N CYS A 313 -18.48 -16.90 -3.24
CA CYS A 313 -17.36 -17.65 -3.79
C CYS A 313 -17.83 -18.79 -4.72
N GLU A 314 -18.88 -19.52 -4.32
CA GLU A 314 -19.32 -20.76 -4.97
C GLU A 314 -20.37 -20.50 -6.06
N ASP A 315 -21.41 -19.72 -5.76
CA ASP A 315 -22.53 -19.48 -6.69
C ASP A 315 -22.17 -18.40 -7.72
N GLU A 316 -21.51 -17.32 -7.29
CA GLU A 316 -21.15 -16.19 -8.16
C GLU A 316 -19.77 -16.36 -8.81
N ASN A 317 -19.04 -17.44 -8.51
CA ASN A 317 -17.69 -17.73 -9.01
C ASN A 317 -16.70 -16.58 -8.78
N VAL A 318 -16.86 -15.81 -7.71
CA VAL A 318 -15.94 -14.71 -7.38
C VAL A 318 -14.61 -15.31 -6.91
N PRO A 319 -13.47 -14.92 -7.52
CA PRO A 319 -12.17 -15.40 -7.06
C PRO A 319 -11.93 -15.08 -5.59
N VAL A 320 -11.48 -16.06 -4.81
CA VAL A 320 -11.25 -15.87 -3.37
C VAL A 320 -10.29 -14.70 -3.05
N GLY A 321 -9.42 -14.37 -4.01
CA GLY A 321 -8.49 -13.24 -3.93
C GLY A 321 -9.12 -11.85 -4.09
N SER A 322 -10.36 -11.74 -4.58
CA SER A 322 -11.09 -10.48 -4.75
C SER A 322 -12.24 -10.31 -3.75
N MET A 323 -12.45 -11.27 -2.85
CA MET A 323 -13.62 -11.30 -1.97
C MET A 323 -13.73 -10.09 -1.04
N PHE A 324 -12.63 -9.59 -0.45
CA PHE A 324 -12.70 -8.37 0.38
C PHE A 324 -13.26 -7.18 -0.41
N HIS A 325 -12.82 -7.03 -1.67
CA HIS A 325 -13.28 -5.97 -2.56
C HIS A 325 -14.75 -6.16 -2.94
N ARG A 326 -15.13 -7.37 -3.34
CA ARG A 326 -16.52 -7.70 -3.68
C ARG A 326 -17.48 -7.44 -2.52
N MET A 327 -17.03 -7.72 -1.29
CA MET A 327 -17.80 -7.48 -0.07
C MET A 327 -17.73 -6.04 0.43
N GLY A 328 -16.88 -5.20 -0.17
CA GLY A 328 -16.73 -3.80 0.23
C GLY A 328 -16.18 -3.61 1.65
N VAL A 329 -15.43 -4.58 2.18
CA VAL A 329 -14.91 -4.52 3.56
C VAL A 329 -13.39 -4.36 3.63
N LEU A 330 -12.92 -3.60 4.62
CA LEU A 330 -11.49 -3.43 4.87
C LEU A 330 -10.97 -4.49 5.85
N PRO A 331 -10.14 -5.46 5.42
CA PRO A 331 -9.57 -6.41 6.36
C PRO A 331 -8.60 -5.73 7.32
N THR A 332 -8.51 -6.30 8.51
CA THR A 332 -7.47 -5.99 9.48
C THR A 332 -6.23 -6.79 9.13
N PHE A 333 -5.09 -6.11 8.98
CA PHE A 333 -3.79 -6.72 8.77
C PHE A 333 -3.07 -6.95 10.10
N THR A 334 -2.55 -8.16 10.29
CA THR A 334 -1.72 -8.53 11.46
C THR A 334 -0.47 -9.25 10.96
N LEU A 335 0.71 -8.64 11.11
CA LEU A 335 1.98 -9.34 10.86
C LEU A 335 2.28 -10.25 12.04
N HIS A 336 2.51 -11.54 11.79
CA HIS A 336 2.89 -12.51 12.82
C HIS A 336 4.39 -12.69 12.89
N HIS A 337 5.02 -12.94 11.73
CA HIS A 337 6.45 -13.22 11.63
C HIS A 337 7.02 -12.63 10.35
N ALA A 338 8.30 -12.28 10.39
CA ALA A 338 9.08 -11.90 9.23
C ALA A 338 10.52 -12.34 9.41
N GLY A 339 11.20 -12.64 8.31
CA GLY A 339 12.62 -12.99 8.35
C GLY A 339 13.34 -12.74 7.03
N VAL A 340 14.67 -12.79 7.11
CA VAL A 340 15.57 -12.68 5.96
C VAL A 340 16.35 -13.99 5.86
N GLY A 341 16.37 -14.59 4.68
CA GLY A 341 17.24 -15.70 4.31
C GLY A 341 18.33 -15.25 3.33
N PRO A 342 19.21 -16.17 2.88
CA PRO A 342 20.35 -15.80 2.03
C PRO A 342 19.99 -15.17 0.67
N GLN A 343 18.86 -15.57 0.08
CA GLN A 343 18.44 -15.13 -1.27
C GLN A 343 17.00 -14.60 -1.32
N TYR A 344 16.33 -14.55 -0.18
CA TYR A 344 14.94 -14.12 -0.10
C TYR A 344 14.66 -13.53 1.27
N PHE A 345 13.57 -12.80 1.38
CA PHE A 345 13.00 -12.43 2.65
C PHE A 345 11.51 -12.75 2.64
N TRP A 346 10.89 -12.84 3.80
CA TRP A 346 9.56 -13.41 3.91
C TRP A 346 8.77 -12.80 5.05
N ARG A 347 7.45 -12.99 4.98
CA ARG A 347 6.51 -12.65 6.04
C ARG A 347 5.39 -13.67 6.15
N VAL A 348 4.88 -13.83 7.35
CA VAL A 348 3.64 -14.54 7.67
C VAL A 348 2.71 -13.55 8.35
N TYR A 349 1.52 -13.40 7.81
CA TYR A 349 0.54 -12.43 8.29
C TYR A 349 -0.88 -12.94 8.09
N GLN A 350 -1.82 -12.25 8.73
CA GLN A 350 -3.24 -12.50 8.62
C GLN A 350 -3.97 -11.28 8.07
N LEU A 351 -4.95 -11.52 7.20
CA LEU A 351 -5.99 -10.57 6.84
C LEU A 351 -7.32 -11.08 7.39
N LYS A 352 -8.02 -10.24 8.16
CA LYS A 352 -9.26 -10.65 8.83
C LYS A 352 -10.38 -9.63 8.70
N SER A 353 -11.57 -10.08 8.30
CA SER A 353 -12.83 -9.34 8.36
C SER A 353 -13.91 -10.19 9.05
N SER A 354 -15.10 -9.61 9.25
CA SER A 354 -16.28 -10.41 9.58
C SER A 354 -16.59 -11.33 8.40
N GLY A 355 -16.43 -12.65 8.58
CA GLY A 355 -16.78 -13.67 7.59
C GLY A 355 -15.63 -14.28 6.79
N MET A 356 -14.43 -13.68 6.82
CA MET A 356 -13.26 -14.27 6.16
C MET A 356 -11.97 -14.02 6.95
N THR A 357 -11.15 -15.07 7.01
CA THR A 357 -9.79 -15.01 7.55
C THR A 357 -8.83 -15.60 6.53
N CYS A 358 -7.76 -14.88 6.19
CA CYS A 358 -6.69 -15.37 5.33
C CYS A 358 -5.40 -15.43 6.13
N GLU A 359 -4.79 -16.60 6.22
CA GLU A 359 -3.43 -16.78 6.71
C GLU A 359 -2.49 -16.86 5.51
N ILE A 360 -1.49 -15.98 5.45
CA ILE A 360 -0.71 -15.76 4.25
C ILE A 360 0.78 -15.81 4.58
N ASN A 361 1.52 -16.61 3.81
CA ASN A 361 2.97 -16.65 3.79
C ASN A 361 3.46 -16.13 2.43
N GLU A 362 4.21 -15.03 2.45
CA GLU A 362 4.82 -14.44 1.27
C GLU A 362 6.34 -14.52 1.36
N THR A 363 6.96 -14.87 0.23
CA THR A 363 8.40 -14.88 0.03
C THR A 363 8.76 -13.99 -1.15
N PHE A 364 9.77 -13.16 -0.97
CA PHE A 364 10.23 -12.17 -1.95
C PHE A 364 11.67 -12.45 -2.29
N SER A 365 12.03 -12.30 -3.57
CA SER A 365 13.44 -12.35 -3.96
C SER A 365 14.23 -11.23 -3.26
N ILE A 366 15.47 -11.48 -2.86
CA ILE A 366 16.30 -10.45 -2.21
C ILE A 366 16.51 -9.21 -3.09
N ASP A 367 16.49 -9.43 -4.40
CA ASP A 367 16.65 -8.44 -5.46
C ASP A 367 15.29 -7.97 -6.03
N VAL A 368 14.19 -8.10 -5.26
CA VAL A 368 12.84 -7.67 -5.66
C VAL A 368 12.76 -6.20 -6.07
N PHE A 369 13.64 -5.36 -5.52
CA PHE A 369 13.85 -3.98 -5.95
C PHE A 369 15.22 -3.89 -6.61
N THR A 370 15.27 -4.19 -7.91
CA THR A 370 16.48 -3.98 -8.71
C THR A 370 16.46 -2.57 -9.31
N ASP A 371 17.65 -1.99 -9.47
CA ASP A 371 17.76 -0.70 -10.14
C ASP A 371 17.45 -0.88 -11.63
N ALA A 372 16.77 0.12 -12.20
CA ALA A 372 16.19 0.09 -13.54
C ALA A 372 17.20 -0.25 -14.64
N ASP A 373 18.48 0.03 -14.42
CA ASP A 373 19.60 -0.18 -15.36
C ASP A 373 20.03 -1.65 -15.47
N SER A 374 19.58 -2.51 -14.55
CA SER A 374 19.85 -3.95 -14.59
C SER A 374 18.75 -4.76 -15.31
N ARG A 375 17.76 -4.08 -15.90
CA ARG A 375 16.66 -4.74 -16.61
C ARG A 375 17.15 -5.26 -17.97
N PRO A 376 16.89 -6.52 -18.33
CA PRO A 376 17.01 -6.94 -19.72
C PRO A 376 16.08 -6.07 -20.57
N GLU A 377 16.55 -5.60 -21.73
CA GLU A 377 15.75 -4.78 -22.64
C GLU A 377 14.40 -5.44 -22.89
N LYS A 378 13.32 -4.64 -22.82
CA LYS A 378 11.98 -5.14 -23.17
C LYS A 378 12.06 -5.74 -24.58
N PRO A 379 11.60 -6.99 -24.80
CA PRO A 379 11.52 -7.53 -26.14
C PRO A 379 10.72 -6.54 -26.98
N GLN A 380 11.34 -5.98 -28.02
CA GLN A 380 10.61 -5.22 -29.02
C GLN A 380 9.60 -6.20 -29.62
N LEU A 381 8.32 -6.00 -29.32
CA LEU A 381 7.25 -6.71 -30.01
C LEU A 381 7.30 -6.23 -31.46
N GLU A 382 8.03 -6.96 -32.30
CA GLU A 382 8.02 -6.75 -33.74
C GLU A 382 6.57 -6.86 -34.22
N GLY A 383 6.06 -5.75 -34.74
CA GLY A 383 4.70 -5.64 -35.24
C GLY A 383 4.51 -6.56 -36.45
N HIS A 384 4.04 -7.77 -36.20
CA HIS A 384 3.35 -8.53 -37.23
C HIS A 384 1.94 -7.94 -37.37
N GLY A 385 1.80 -7.06 -38.35
CA GLY A 385 0.50 -6.59 -38.83
C GLY A 385 -0.36 -7.79 -39.22
N PHE A 386 -1.58 -7.81 -38.70
CA PHE A 386 -2.68 -8.60 -39.25
C PHE A 386 -3.30 -7.89 -40.45
#